data_AF-A0A9W8X7X1-F1
#
_entry.id   AF-A0A9W8X7X1-F1
#
_cell.length_a   1.000
_cell.length_b   1.000
_cell.length_c   1.000
_cell.angle_alpha   90.00
_cell.angle_beta   90.00
_cell.angle_gamma   90.00
#
_symmetry.space_group_name_H-M   'P 1'
#
loop_
_entity.id
_entity.type
_entity.pdbx_description
1 polymer ?
#
loop_
_entity_poly.entity_id
_entity_poly.type
_entity_poly.pdbx_seq_one_letter_code
_entity_poly.pdbx_strand_id
1 'polypeptide(L)'
;MPKPDKPTSVEKAEHRSGYGDMHAHREAEGMKEHVARLRADGQIDEKMATELLKPLDKKREYTADYLATLPTYTDQQPDVVSFETAEKHRRKRDKEQLKWIEDYEAGRIDENGNRLVPDNEDGGSEHGSVVSQMSDVSVEERVDVHLATRGKILPLRPRNFLLTVMLGPSSSPEPVSPPSHKLTLSSAQPSPAQQPRPRRSKPTKVVVPDPLPNGETYEAYSYVQLVAAGRYRQIYTPGSKDGVRKALIEDGFNIDKGLQRNFAPWKKDVNKYKTFKTKVPEELKNPATKEPVEEDEDEEEE
;
A
#
# COMPACT_ATOMS: atom_id res chain seq x y z
N MET A 1 -36.48 41.13 0.84
CA MET A 1 -36.39 39.81 1.50
C MET A 1 -34.98 39.26 1.30
N PRO A 2 -34.21 39.07 2.39
CA PRO A 2 -32.86 38.52 2.31
C PRO A 2 -32.91 37.04 1.88
N LYS A 3 -32.01 36.64 0.99
CA LYS A 3 -31.89 35.25 0.52
C LYS A 3 -31.22 34.42 1.63
N PRO A 4 -31.71 33.20 1.92
CA PRO A 4 -31.07 32.35 2.91
C PRO A 4 -29.66 31.96 2.46
N ASP A 5 -28.70 32.11 3.36
CA ASP A 5 -27.32 31.72 3.17
C ASP A 5 -27.24 30.21 2.88
N LYS A 6 -26.49 29.86 1.84
CA LYS A 6 -26.26 28.46 1.50
C LYS A 6 -25.38 27.85 2.59
N PRO A 7 -25.75 26.70 3.17
CA PRO A 7 -24.93 26.05 4.19
C PRO A 7 -23.54 25.76 3.61
N THR A 8 -22.52 26.11 4.38
CA THR A 8 -21.13 25.89 4.02
C THR A 8 -20.88 24.40 3.79
N SER A 9 -19.98 24.08 2.86
CA SER A 9 -19.66 22.71 2.41
C SER A 9 -19.28 21.72 3.52
N VAL A 10 -19.05 22.19 4.75
CA VAL A 10 -18.58 21.39 5.87
C VAL A 10 -19.72 20.56 6.48
N GLU A 11 -20.93 21.12 6.61
CA GLU A 11 -22.07 20.44 7.25
C GLU A 11 -22.67 19.29 6.41
N LYS A 12 -22.37 19.24 5.10
CA LYS A 12 -22.87 18.17 4.22
C LYS A 12 -21.98 16.92 4.20
N ALA A 13 -20.82 16.95 4.88
CA ALA A 13 -19.89 15.82 4.93
C ALA A 13 -20.33 14.73 5.94
N GLU A 14 -21.23 15.02 6.88
CA GLU A 14 -21.61 14.10 7.96
C GLU A 14 -22.36 12.83 7.53
N HIS A 15 -22.81 12.70 6.28
CA HIS A 15 -23.78 11.66 5.92
C HIS A 15 -23.46 10.71 4.77
N ARG A 16 -22.25 10.69 4.16
CA ARG A 16 -22.06 9.88 2.93
C ARG A 16 -20.79 9.02 2.75
N SER A 17 -19.91 8.84 3.74
CA SER A 17 -18.72 7.99 3.56
C SER A 17 -18.39 7.21 4.84
N GLY A 18 -18.63 5.90 4.79
CA GLY A 18 -18.72 5.02 5.96
C GLY A 18 -17.41 4.66 6.68
N TYR A 19 -16.28 5.32 6.43
CA TYR A 19 -15.07 5.10 7.26
C TYR A 19 -14.01 6.21 7.11
N GLY A 20 -13.83 6.77 5.92
CA GLY A 20 -12.79 7.76 5.65
C GLY A 20 -13.13 9.18 6.12
N ASP A 21 -14.39 9.59 5.93
CA ASP A 21 -14.76 11.00 6.11
C ASP A 21 -14.86 11.38 7.60
N MET A 22 -15.27 10.45 8.47
CA MET A 22 -15.27 10.69 9.91
C MET A 22 -13.86 10.84 10.49
N HIS A 23 -12.88 10.07 9.99
CA HIS A 23 -11.50 10.21 10.43
C HIS A 23 -10.93 11.56 9.98
N ALA A 24 -11.17 11.93 8.72
CA ALA A 24 -10.76 13.23 8.18
C ALA A 24 -11.41 14.39 8.94
N HIS A 25 -12.68 14.26 9.34
CA HIS A 25 -13.37 15.26 10.15
C HIS A 25 -12.73 15.42 11.54
N ARG A 26 -12.54 14.31 12.27
CA ARG A 26 -11.92 14.32 13.59
C ARG A 26 -10.50 14.90 13.55
N GLU A 27 -9.74 14.58 12.52
CA GLU A 27 -8.40 15.13 12.31
C GLU A 27 -8.44 16.64 12.01
N ALA A 28 -9.41 17.10 11.22
CA ALA A 28 -9.62 18.52 10.95
C ALA A 28 -10.04 19.30 12.21
N GLU A 29 -10.88 18.72 13.06
CA GLU A 29 -11.23 19.29 14.38
C GLU A 29 -10.00 19.37 15.30
N GLY A 30 -9.21 18.29 15.37
CA GLY A 30 -7.98 18.27 16.17
C GLY A 30 -6.97 19.32 15.71
N MET A 31 -6.81 19.51 14.39
CA MET A 31 -5.98 20.58 13.84
C MET A 31 -6.52 21.97 14.19
N LYS A 32 -7.84 22.15 14.18
CA LYS A 32 -8.47 23.43 14.55
C LYS A 32 -8.23 23.79 16.01
N GLU A 33 -8.35 22.83 16.91
CA GLU A 33 -8.03 23.02 18.33
C GLU A 33 -6.55 23.32 18.55
N HIS A 34 -5.66 22.61 17.86
CA HIS A 34 -4.23 22.83 17.96
C HIS A 34 -3.82 24.24 17.48
N VAL A 35 -4.32 24.66 16.31
CA VAL A 35 -4.10 26.02 15.78
C VAL A 35 -4.64 27.08 16.74
N ALA A 36 -5.79 26.85 17.37
CA ALA A 36 -6.34 27.78 18.36
C ALA A 36 -5.42 27.92 19.59
N ARG A 37 -4.84 26.81 20.08
CA ARG A 37 -3.87 26.84 21.19
C ARG A 37 -2.60 27.60 20.81
N LEU A 38 -1.99 27.27 19.66
CA LEU A 38 -0.79 27.96 19.18
C LEU A 38 -1.01 29.47 19.01
N ARG A 39 -2.21 29.88 18.57
CA ARG A 39 -2.58 31.29 18.46
C ARG A 39 -2.76 31.93 19.84
N ALA A 40 -3.42 31.26 20.77
CA ALA A 40 -3.60 31.75 22.14
C ALA A 40 -2.25 31.96 22.87
N ASP A 41 -1.30 31.08 22.60
CA ASP A 41 0.07 31.16 23.14
C ASP A 41 0.95 32.19 22.40
N GLY A 42 0.43 32.85 21.36
CA GLY A 42 1.15 33.86 20.57
C GLY A 42 2.28 33.27 19.70
N GLN A 43 2.29 31.95 19.47
CA GLN A 43 3.32 31.29 18.66
C GLN A 43 3.07 31.44 17.15
N ILE A 44 1.82 31.68 16.75
CA ILE A 44 1.46 31.85 15.34
C ILE A 44 0.56 33.07 15.12
N ASP A 45 0.80 33.78 14.02
CA ASP A 45 -0.01 34.90 13.58
C ASP A 45 -1.37 34.44 13.01
N GLU A 46 -2.35 35.35 13.00
CA GLU A 46 -3.68 35.09 12.43
C GLU A 46 -3.60 34.64 10.95
N LYS A 47 -2.67 35.19 10.17
CA LYS A 47 -2.44 34.75 8.78
C LYS A 47 -2.00 33.29 8.71
N MET A 48 -1.01 32.89 9.52
CA MET A 48 -0.54 31.49 9.55
C MET A 48 -1.62 30.54 10.04
N ALA A 49 -2.42 30.95 11.03
CA ALA A 49 -3.56 30.17 11.49
C ALA A 49 -4.56 29.88 10.36
N THR A 50 -4.87 30.87 9.51
CA THR A 50 -5.76 30.64 8.35
C THR A 50 -5.14 29.71 7.31
N GLU A 51 -3.82 29.72 7.13
CA GLU A 51 -3.14 28.81 6.20
C GLU A 51 -3.05 27.37 6.71
N LEU A 52 -2.88 27.18 8.02
CA LEU A 52 -2.87 25.86 8.66
C LEU A 52 -4.27 25.20 8.64
N LEU A 53 -5.34 25.99 8.74
CA LEU A 53 -6.72 25.49 8.67
C LEU A 53 -7.21 25.16 7.26
N LYS A 54 -6.53 25.63 6.21
CA LYS A 54 -6.88 25.25 4.83
C LYS A 54 -6.67 23.75 4.68
N PRO A 55 -7.66 22.98 4.17
CA PRO A 55 -7.48 21.56 3.91
C PRO A 55 -6.22 21.37 3.08
N LEU A 56 -5.43 20.34 3.42
CA LEU A 56 -4.24 20.01 2.64
C LEU A 56 -4.70 19.59 1.25
N ASP A 57 -4.71 20.53 0.31
CA ASP A 57 -4.79 20.18 -1.10
C ASP A 57 -3.65 19.20 -1.38
N LYS A 58 -3.95 18.15 -2.16
CA LYS A 58 -3.15 16.93 -2.32
C LYS A 58 -1.69 17.13 -2.78
N LYS A 59 -1.24 18.36 -2.99
CA LYS A 59 0.12 18.74 -3.34
C LYS A 59 0.47 20.08 -2.69
N ARG A 60 0.75 20.10 -1.38
CA ARG A 60 1.58 21.18 -0.82
C ARG A 60 3.03 20.84 -1.13
N GLU A 61 3.50 21.34 -2.26
CA GLU A 61 4.93 21.49 -2.47
C GLU A 61 5.35 22.66 -1.57
N TYR A 62 6.18 22.38 -0.56
CA TYR A 62 6.76 23.44 0.25
C TYR A 62 7.60 24.33 -0.66
N THR A 63 7.42 25.64 -0.57
CA THR A 63 8.26 26.58 -1.33
C THR A 63 9.71 26.45 -0.87
N ALA A 64 10.65 26.58 -1.80
CA ALA A 64 12.09 26.52 -1.50
C ALA A 64 12.47 27.52 -0.39
N ASP A 65 11.85 28.70 -0.40
CA ASP A 65 12.05 29.75 0.61
C ASP A 65 11.65 29.27 2.01
N TYR A 66 10.54 28.54 2.16
CA TYR A 66 10.11 28.00 3.44
C TYR A 66 11.08 26.91 3.93
N LEU A 67 11.51 26.01 3.05
CA LEU A 67 12.45 24.96 3.39
C LEU A 67 13.81 25.53 3.82
N ALA A 68 14.25 26.64 3.22
CA ALA A 68 15.46 27.36 3.62
C ALA A 68 15.38 27.97 5.03
N THR A 69 14.19 28.25 5.56
CA THR A 69 14.03 28.75 6.94
C THR A 69 14.19 27.67 8.01
N LEU A 70 14.17 26.39 7.64
CA LEU A 70 14.30 25.28 8.59
C LEU A 70 15.79 24.95 8.81
N PRO A 71 16.38 25.24 9.99
CA PRO A 71 17.81 25.03 10.23
C PRO A 71 18.23 23.56 10.18
N THR A 72 17.27 22.63 10.27
CA THR A 72 17.48 21.18 10.18
C THR A 72 17.20 20.62 8.79
N TYR A 73 16.71 21.41 7.85
CA TYR A 73 16.43 20.94 6.50
C TYR A 73 17.74 20.84 5.73
N THR A 74 18.31 19.65 5.74
CA THR A 74 19.35 19.25 4.81
C THR A 74 18.63 18.76 3.55
N ASP A 75 18.85 19.40 2.40
CA ASP A 75 18.36 18.93 1.08
C ASP A 75 18.76 17.48 0.74
N GLN A 76 19.62 16.88 1.57
CA GLN A 76 19.93 15.47 1.58
C GLN A 76 18.74 14.69 2.14
N GLN A 77 17.95 14.07 1.26
CA GLN A 77 17.09 12.98 1.68
C GLN A 77 17.96 11.91 2.36
N PRO A 78 17.60 11.44 3.57
CA PRO A 78 18.30 10.33 4.19
C PRO A 78 18.26 9.14 3.24
N ASP A 79 19.31 8.33 3.24
CA ASP A 79 19.37 7.13 2.41
C ASP A 79 18.19 6.21 2.78
N VAL A 80 17.15 6.23 1.94
CA VAL A 80 15.93 5.48 2.20
C VAL A 80 16.21 4.04 1.79
N VAL A 81 16.19 3.15 2.77
CA VAL A 81 16.41 1.72 2.55
C VAL A 81 15.40 1.20 1.52
N SER A 82 15.86 0.36 0.58
CA SER A 82 15.00 -0.23 -0.44
C SER A 82 13.83 -1.00 0.18
N PHE A 83 12.70 -1.06 -0.53
CA PHE A 83 11.49 -1.74 -0.07
C PHE A 83 11.75 -3.20 0.32
N GLU A 84 12.58 -3.92 -0.43
CA GLU A 84 12.94 -5.31 -0.17
C GLU A 84 13.70 -5.47 1.16
N THR A 85 14.64 -4.56 1.42
CA THR A 85 15.40 -4.56 2.68
C THR A 85 14.50 -4.18 3.86
N ALA A 86 13.60 -3.20 3.67
CA ALA A 86 12.61 -2.82 4.68
C ALA A 86 11.66 -3.98 5.00
N GLU A 87 11.24 -4.76 4.00
CA GLU A 87 10.42 -5.95 4.19
C GLU A 87 11.18 -7.05 4.94
N LYS A 88 12.46 -7.27 4.61
CA LYS A 88 13.33 -8.20 5.34
C LYS A 88 13.48 -7.81 6.81
N HIS A 89 13.69 -6.52 7.08
CA HIS A 89 13.77 -6.00 8.45
C HIS A 89 12.44 -6.15 9.21
N ARG A 90 11.30 -5.93 8.53
CA ARG A 90 9.98 -6.19 9.12
C ARG A 90 9.83 -7.66 9.51
N ARG A 91 10.06 -8.59 8.57
CA ARG A 91 9.96 -10.04 8.83
C ARG A 91 10.90 -10.50 9.95
N LYS A 92 12.09 -9.92 10.04
CA LYS A 92 13.04 -10.22 11.13
C LYS A 92 12.48 -9.79 12.48
N ARG A 93 11.97 -8.56 12.60
CA ARG A 93 11.33 -8.06 13.83
C ARG A 93 10.10 -8.90 14.21
N ASP A 94 9.27 -9.26 13.22
CA ASP A 94 8.08 -10.10 13.47
C ASP A 94 8.48 -11.47 14.03
N LYS A 95 9.54 -12.09 13.49
CA LYS A 95 10.08 -13.38 14.00
C LYS A 95 10.66 -13.24 15.41
N GLU A 96 11.43 -12.18 15.66
CA GLU A 96 11.99 -11.90 16.99
C GLU A 96 10.88 -11.67 18.02
N GLN A 97 9.82 -10.95 17.64
CA GLN A 97 8.66 -10.70 18.47
C GLN A 97 7.87 -11.99 18.77
N LEU A 98 7.67 -12.86 17.78
CA LEU A 98 7.03 -14.16 17.99
C LEU A 98 7.85 -15.04 18.94
N LYS A 99 9.16 -15.10 18.73
CA LYS A 99 10.06 -15.84 19.64
C LYS A 99 10.02 -15.28 21.05
N TRP A 100 9.98 -13.96 21.20
CA TRP A 100 9.85 -13.31 22.50
C TRP A 100 8.54 -13.72 23.19
N ILE A 101 7.41 -13.75 22.46
CA ILE A 101 6.12 -14.22 23.00
C ILE A 101 6.19 -15.69 23.40
N GLU A 102 6.76 -16.56 22.57
CA GLU A 102 6.92 -17.99 22.88
C GLU A 102 7.77 -18.21 24.13
N ASP A 103 8.91 -17.52 24.25
CA ASP A 103 9.78 -17.61 25.42
C ASP A 103 9.10 -17.03 26.69
N TYR A 104 8.26 -16.00 26.54
CA TYR A 104 7.48 -15.41 27.64
C TYR A 104 6.38 -16.37 28.12
N GLU A 105 5.61 -16.95 27.20
CA GLU A 105 4.56 -17.94 27.51
C GLU A 105 5.15 -19.22 28.12
N ALA A 106 6.37 -19.60 27.72
CA ALA A 106 7.11 -20.71 28.31
C ALA A 106 7.71 -20.39 29.69
N GLY A 107 7.58 -19.15 30.19
CA GLY A 107 8.17 -18.71 31.46
C GLY A 107 9.70 -18.65 31.46
N ARG A 108 10.32 -18.62 30.27
CA ARG A 108 11.78 -18.51 30.13
C ARG A 108 12.27 -17.09 30.31
N ILE A 109 11.43 -16.11 29.97
CA ILE A 109 11.70 -14.68 30.16
C ILE A 109 10.61 -14.03 31.03
N ASP A 110 10.98 -13.00 31.79
CA ASP A 110 10.07 -12.18 32.59
C ASP A 110 9.36 -11.10 31.75
N GLU A 111 8.48 -10.31 32.38
CA GLU A 111 7.77 -9.18 31.77
C GLU A 111 8.71 -8.10 31.22
N ASN A 112 9.94 -8.05 31.70
CA ASN A 112 10.98 -7.09 31.31
C ASN A 112 11.88 -7.65 30.20
N GLY A 113 11.67 -8.90 29.77
CA GLY A 113 12.48 -9.59 28.76
C GLY A 113 13.80 -10.17 29.29
N ASN A 114 14.00 -10.22 30.61
CA ASN A 114 15.16 -10.88 31.22
C ASN A 114 14.91 -12.39 31.30
N ARG A 115 15.94 -13.20 31.03
CA ARG A 115 15.86 -14.66 31.20
C ARG A 115 15.75 -15.02 32.68
N LEU A 116 14.72 -15.80 33.04
CA LEU A 116 14.47 -16.29 34.39
C LEU A 116 15.16 -17.63 34.66
N VAL A 117 15.30 -18.47 33.64
CA VAL A 117 16.01 -19.75 33.74
C VAL A 117 17.46 -19.49 33.34
N PRO A 118 18.44 -19.63 34.26
CA PRO A 118 19.84 -19.60 33.87
C PRO A 118 20.05 -20.72 32.87
N ASP A 119 20.66 -20.39 31.72
CA ASP A 119 21.02 -21.38 30.71
C ASP A 119 21.87 -22.45 31.42
N ASN A 120 21.29 -23.61 31.71
CA ASN A 120 22.06 -24.76 32.13
C ASN A 120 22.84 -25.18 30.88
N GLU A 121 24.05 -24.64 30.73
CA GLU A 121 24.93 -24.76 29.57
C GLU A 121 25.42 -26.20 29.27
N ASP A 122 24.86 -27.22 29.93
CA ASP A 122 25.35 -28.61 29.86
C ASP A 122 24.43 -29.56 29.07
N GLY A 123 23.54 -28.98 28.27
CA GLY A 123 22.80 -29.69 27.25
C GLY A 123 23.28 -29.21 25.90
N GLY A 124 24.37 -29.79 25.39
CA GLY A 124 24.76 -29.80 23.98
C GLY A 124 23.61 -30.40 23.16
N SER A 125 22.55 -29.61 23.02
CA SER A 125 21.39 -29.89 22.22
C SER A 125 21.83 -29.58 20.79
N GLU A 126 22.48 -30.57 20.20
CA GLU A 126 22.46 -30.89 18.78
C GLU A 126 21.02 -31.16 18.28
N HIS A 127 20.00 -30.50 18.85
CA HIS A 127 18.80 -30.21 18.10
C HIS A 127 19.22 -29.26 16.98
N GLY A 128 19.63 -29.87 15.87
CA GLY A 128 18.74 -29.91 14.72
C GLY A 128 17.83 -28.70 14.73
N SER A 129 18.43 -27.56 14.37
CA SER A 129 17.72 -26.55 13.61
C SER A 129 17.21 -27.31 12.39
N VAL A 130 16.03 -27.93 12.56
CA VAL A 130 15.09 -28.14 11.49
C VAL A 130 14.77 -26.72 11.07
N VAL A 131 15.70 -26.17 10.29
CA VAL A 131 15.44 -25.25 9.21
C VAL A 131 14.26 -25.89 8.55
N SER A 132 13.08 -25.40 8.91
CA SER A 132 11.89 -25.53 8.10
C SER A 132 12.33 -24.90 6.79
N GLN A 133 12.81 -25.79 5.92
CA GLN A 133 13.34 -25.57 4.59
C GLN A 133 12.14 -25.15 3.74
N MET A 134 11.57 -24.00 4.08
CA MET A 134 10.74 -23.25 3.16
C MET A 134 11.74 -22.58 2.24
N SER A 135 12.07 -23.33 1.20
CA SER A 135 12.78 -22.95 -0.01
C SER A 135 12.63 -21.46 -0.35
N ASP A 136 13.59 -20.68 0.12
CA ASP A 136 13.99 -19.42 -0.51
C ASP A 136 15.09 -19.80 -1.50
N VAL A 137 14.68 -20.18 -2.71
CA VAL A 137 15.59 -20.35 -3.85
C VAL A 137 15.98 -18.94 -4.29
N SER A 138 16.90 -18.35 -3.55
CA SER A 138 17.67 -17.18 -3.99
C SER A 138 19.02 -17.72 -4.44
N VAL A 139 19.24 -17.68 -5.76
CA VAL A 139 20.51 -18.01 -6.41
C VAL A 139 21.59 -17.10 -5.82
N GLU A 140 22.53 -17.68 -5.07
CA GLU A 140 23.71 -16.98 -4.57
C GLU A 140 24.73 -16.81 -5.70
N GLU A 141 24.90 -15.57 -6.15
CA GLU A 141 26.12 -15.11 -6.82
C GLU A 141 27.24 -15.06 -5.77
N ARG A 142 28.19 -15.99 -5.89
CA ARG A 142 29.36 -16.08 -5.01
C ARG A 142 30.30 -14.92 -5.27
N VAL A 143 30.37 -13.97 -4.33
CA VAL A 143 31.48 -13.02 -4.22
C VAL A 143 32.25 -13.39 -2.95
N ASP A 144 33.41 -14.02 -3.14
CA ASP A 144 34.36 -14.30 -2.07
C ASP A 144 34.93 -12.98 -1.53
N VAL A 145 34.56 -12.62 -0.30
CA VAL A 145 35.20 -11.53 0.45
C VAL A 145 35.76 -12.10 1.75
N HIS A 146 37.09 -12.26 1.78
CA HIS A 146 37.83 -12.54 3.01
C HIS A 146 37.69 -11.36 3.98
N LEU A 147 36.97 -11.55 5.08
CA LEU A 147 36.91 -10.59 6.17
C LEU A 147 37.79 -11.05 7.34
N ALA A 148 38.92 -10.35 7.53
CA ALA A 148 39.80 -10.54 8.66
C ALA A 148 39.14 -10.05 9.95
N THR A 149 38.89 -10.98 10.87
CA THR A 149 38.50 -10.70 12.25
C THR A 149 39.67 -10.12 13.04
N ARG A 150 39.50 -8.91 13.61
CA ARG A 150 40.20 -8.55 14.85
C ARG A 150 39.36 -7.57 15.66
N GLY A 151 38.79 -8.10 16.74
CA GLY A 151 37.96 -7.36 17.68
C GLY A 151 38.73 -6.32 18.48
N LYS A 152 38.05 -5.21 18.75
CA LYS A 152 38.29 -4.31 19.89
C LYS A 152 36.92 -3.84 20.38
N ILE A 153 36.51 -4.37 21.52
CA ILE A 153 35.33 -3.92 22.26
C ILE A 153 35.72 -2.59 22.93
N LEU A 154 35.05 -1.50 22.57
CA LEU A 154 35.17 -0.21 23.27
C LEU A 154 34.03 -0.09 24.29
N PRO A 155 34.32 0.35 25.53
CA PRO A 155 33.30 0.54 26.56
C PRO A 155 32.41 1.74 26.23
N LEU A 156 31.12 1.49 26.10
CA LEU A 156 30.09 2.53 25.96
C LEU A 156 29.92 3.27 27.29
N ARG A 157 30.25 4.55 27.29
CA ARG A 157 30.08 5.46 28.43
C ARG A 157 28.65 6.01 28.41
N PRO A 158 27.85 5.86 29.49
CA PRO A 158 26.53 6.46 29.56
C PRO A 158 26.66 7.99 29.64
N ARG A 159 26.02 8.69 28.70
CA ARG A 159 26.00 10.15 28.63
C ARG A 159 24.69 10.64 29.25
N ASN A 160 24.75 11.08 30.50
CA ASN A 160 23.66 11.74 31.18
C ASN A 160 23.39 13.09 30.51
N PHE A 161 22.27 13.23 29.81
CA PHE A 161 21.78 14.53 29.36
C PHE A 161 20.97 15.16 30.50
N LEU A 162 21.58 16.11 31.22
CA LEU A 162 20.86 17.03 32.09
C LEU A 162 20.19 18.09 31.22
N LEU A 163 18.86 18.05 31.17
CA LEU A 163 18.02 19.05 30.53
C LEU A 163 17.90 20.26 31.47
N THR A 164 18.76 21.26 31.31
CA THR A 164 18.63 22.54 32.03
C THR A 164 17.59 23.40 31.30
N VAL A 165 16.37 23.43 31.83
CA VAL A 165 15.34 24.41 31.45
C VAL A 165 15.74 25.77 32.02
N MET A 166 16.25 26.66 31.16
CA MET A 166 16.43 28.07 31.50
C MET A 166 15.13 28.83 31.17
N LEU A 167 14.34 29.12 32.21
CA LEU A 167 13.32 30.17 32.19
C LEU A 167 14.03 31.53 32.14
N GLY A 168 13.97 32.19 30.99
CA GLY A 168 14.33 33.60 30.86
C GLY A 168 13.12 34.51 31.07
N PRO A 169 13.22 35.59 31.87
CA PRO A 169 12.11 36.48 32.14
C PRO A 169 11.75 37.37 30.96
N SER A 170 10.43 37.46 30.77
CA SER A 170 9.67 38.46 30.04
C SER A 170 10.25 39.88 30.14
N SER A 171 10.55 40.48 28.99
CA SER A 171 10.60 41.93 28.83
C SER A 171 9.83 42.32 27.58
N SER A 172 8.63 42.82 27.83
CA SER A 172 7.78 43.60 26.92
C SER A 172 8.56 44.76 26.27
N PRO A 173 8.25 45.08 25.01
CA PRO A 173 7.82 46.46 24.76
C PRO A 173 6.62 46.60 23.81
N GLU A 174 5.83 47.61 24.15
CA GLU A 174 4.82 48.44 23.46
C GLU A 174 4.30 48.12 22.03
N PRO A 175 3.00 48.39 21.78
CA PRO A 175 2.36 48.25 20.48
C PRO A 175 2.59 49.49 19.57
N VAL A 176 3.20 49.29 18.41
CA VAL A 176 3.25 50.29 17.33
C VAL A 176 2.07 50.07 16.37
N SER A 177 1.25 51.10 16.21
CA SER A 177 0.10 51.17 15.28
C SER A 177 0.49 50.86 13.83
N PRO A 178 -0.30 50.06 13.08
CA PRO A 178 -0.06 49.83 11.67
C PRO A 178 -0.62 50.96 10.77
N PRO A 179 0.08 51.30 9.67
CA PRO A 179 -0.40 52.25 8.68
C PRO A 179 -1.55 51.68 7.83
N SER A 180 -2.52 52.54 7.57
CA SER A 180 -3.70 52.31 6.75
C SER A 180 -3.33 52.20 5.26
N HIS A 181 -3.20 50.98 4.75
CA HIS A 181 -3.06 50.73 3.31
C HIS A 181 -4.43 50.45 2.68
N LYS A 182 -4.82 51.32 1.74
CA LYS A 182 -6.02 51.17 0.91
C LYS A 182 -5.86 49.93 0.01
N LEU A 183 -6.71 48.92 0.22
CA LEU A 183 -6.82 47.76 -0.66
C LEU A 183 -7.61 48.14 -1.91
N THR A 184 -6.91 48.21 -3.04
CA THR A 184 -7.48 48.25 -4.38
C THR A 184 -8.15 46.90 -4.66
N LEU A 185 -9.46 46.90 -4.93
CA LEU A 185 -10.20 45.72 -5.38
C LEU A 185 -9.60 45.23 -6.71
N SER A 186 -8.86 44.13 -6.67
CA SER A 186 -8.44 43.41 -7.86
C SER A 186 -9.63 42.65 -8.46
N SER A 187 -9.91 42.99 -9.71
CA SER A 187 -10.98 42.47 -10.55
C SER A 187 -10.99 40.94 -10.59
N ALA A 188 -12.11 40.35 -10.16
CA ALA A 188 -12.34 38.91 -10.19
C ALA A 188 -12.45 38.43 -11.64
N GLN A 189 -11.43 37.71 -12.08
CA GLN A 189 -11.42 37.03 -13.37
C GLN A 189 -12.34 35.78 -13.28
N PRO A 190 -13.28 35.57 -14.22
CA PRO A 190 -14.19 34.43 -14.19
C PRO A 190 -13.41 33.12 -14.42
N SER A 191 -13.46 32.24 -13.44
CA SER A 191 -12.89 30.89 -13.50
C SER A 191 -13.58 30.07 -14.60
N PRO A 192 -12.84 29.39 -15.49
CA PRO A 192 -13.43 28.56 -16.53
C PRO A 192 -14.23 27.41 -15.90
N ALA A 193 -15.48 27.26 -16.35
CA ALA A 193 -16.42 26.26 -15.87
C ALA A 193 -15.81 24.85 -15.93
N GLN A 194 -15.70 24.20 -14.76
CA GLN A 194 -15.27 22.81 -14.66
C GLN A 194 -16.20 21.92 -15.49
N GLN A 195 -15.62 21.16 -16.42
CA GLN A 195 -16.38 20.19 -17.21
C GLN A 195 -17.05 19.16 -16.27
N PRO A 196 -18.33 18.84 -16.51
CA PRO A 196 -19.07 17.90 -15.67
C PRO A 196 -18.38 16.53 -15.71
N ARG A 197 -17.99 16.04 -14.54
CA ARG A 197 -17.36 14.72 -14.41
C ARG A 197 -18.30 13.64 -14.98
N PRO A 198 -17.78 12.69 -15.78
CA PRO A 198 -18.59 11.61 -16.34
C PRO A 198 -19.26 10.83 -15.22
N ARG A 199 -20.59 10.78 -15.26
CA ARG A 199 -21.40 10.01 -14.32
C ARG A 199 -21.05 8.54 -14.48
N ARG A 200 -20.68 7.87 -13.37
CA ARG A 200 -20.51 6.41 -13.33
C ARG A 200 -21.76 5.76 -13.93
N SER A 201 -21.60 5.09 -15.07
CA SER A 201 -22.66 4.30 -15.69
C SER A 201 -23.04 3.16 -14.76
N LYS A 202 -24.33 2.80 -14.75
CA LYS A 202 -24.81 1.62 -14.02
C LYS A 202 -24.12 0.37 -14.59
N PRO A 203 -23.84 -0.65 -13.75
CA PRO A 203 -23.23 -1.89 -14.22
C PRO A 203 -24.13 -2.52 -15.30
N THR A 204 -23.64 -2.56 -16.53
CA THR A 204 -24.31 -3.26 -17.63
C THR A 204 -24.26 -4.76 -17.33
N LYS A 205 -25.44 -5.41 -17.32
CA LYS A 205 -25.53 -6.87 -17.16
C LYS A 205 -24.79 -7.51 -18.34
N VAL A 206 -23.72 -8.25 -18.07
CA VAL A 206 -22.94 -8.94 -19.10
C VAL A 206 -23.70 -10.19 -19.50
N VAL A 207 -24.15 -10.27 -20.75
CA VAL A 207 -24.71 -11.49 -21.33
C VAL A 207 -23.55 -12.38 -21.74
N VAL A 208 -23.49 -13.59 -21.16
CA VAL A 208 -22.49 -14.61 -21.50
C VAL A 208 -23.02 -15.41 -22.68
N PRO A 209 -22.27 -15.54 -23.79
CA PRO A 209 -22.66 -16.37 -24.92
C PRO A 209 -22.56 -17.85 -24.54
N ASP A 210 -23.43 -18.68 -25.13
CA ASP A 210 -23.33 -20.13 -24.99
C ASP A 210 -22.01 -20.62 -25.59
N PRO A 211 -21.31 -21.57 -24.93
CA PRO A 211 -20.07 -22.13 -25.48
C PRO A 211 -20.36 -22.92 -26.76
N LEU A 212 -19.31 -23.16 -27.55
CA LEU A 212 -19.36 -24.10 -28.67
C LEU A 212 -19.84 -25.48 -28.18
N PRO A 213 -20.51 -26.29 -29.03
CA PRO A 213 -21.11 -27.57 -28.62
C PRO A 213 -20.12 -28.57 -28.00
N ASN A 214 -18.82 -28.44 -28.27
CA ASN A 214 -17.75 -29.23 -27.66
C ASN A 214 -16.80 -28.42 -26.76
N GLY A 215 -17.15 -27.14 -26.52
CA GLY A 215 -16.34 -26.21 -25.75
C GLY A 215 -16.58 -26.33 -24.25
N GLU A 216 -15.56 -26.01 -23.46
CA GLU A 216 -15.68 -25.93 -22.00
C GLU A 216 -16.72 -24.86 -21.61
N THR A 217 -17.68 -25.22 -20.76
CA THR A 217 -18.75 -24.31 -20.29
C THR A 217 -18.22 -23.30 -19.26
N TYR A 218 -17.04 -23.57 -18.70
CA TYR A 218 -16.36 -22.78 -17.67
C TYR A 218 -17.23 -22.45 -16.43
N GLU A 219 -18.35 -23.17 -16.23
CA GLU A 219 -19.34 -22.81 -15.21
C GLU A 219 -18.91 -23.21 -13.81
N ALA A 220 -18.35 -24.41 -13.69
CA ALA A 220 -17.90 -25.03 -12.46
C ALA A 220 -16.71 -24.31 -11.80
N TYR A 221 -15.98 -23.49 -12.56
CA TYR A 221 -14.76 -22.86 -12.07
C TYR A 221 -15.02 -21.61 -11.21
N SER A 222 -14.18 -21.44 -10.19
CA SER A 222 -14.14 -20.24 -9.37
C SER A 222 -13.59 -19.04 -10.15
N TYR A 223 -13.91 -17.82 -9.73
CA TYR A 223 -13.40 -16.58 -10.36
C TYR A 223 -11.87 -16.58 -10.48
N VAL A 224 -11.17 -17.03 -9.43
CA VAL A 224 -9.70 -17.02 -9.39
C VAL A 224 -9.11 -18.00 -10.41
N GLN A 225 -9.72 -19.18 -10.58
CA GLN A 225 -9.30 -20.15 -11.61
C GLN A 225 -9.52 -19.60 -13.02
N LEU A 226 -10.65 -18.93 -13.28
CA LEU A 226 -10.94 -18.31 -14.57
C LEU A 226 -9.95 -17.18 -14.91
N VAL A 227 -9.64 -16.31 -13.95
CA VAL A 227 -8.64 -15.25 -14.15
C VAL A 227 -7.26 -15.84 -14.40
N ALA A 228 -6.90 -16.91 -13.68
CA ALA A 228 -5.62 -17.58 -13.88
C ALA A 228 -5.53 -18.22 -15.27
N ALA A 229 -6.61 -18.85 -15.76
CA ALA A 229 -6.69 -19.36 -17.13
C ALA A 229 -6.55 -18.24 -18.18
N GLY A 230 -7.25 -17.11 -18.00
CA GLY A 230 -7.13 -15.97 -18.91
C GLY A 230 -5.72 -15.38 -18.95
N ARG A 231 -5.02 -15.34 -17.81
CA ARG A 231 -3.60 -14.93 -17.76
C ARG A 231 -2.67 -15.92 -18.46
N TYR A 232 -2.89 -17.22 -18.25
CA TYR A 232 -2.13 -18.27 -18.93
C TYR A 232 -2.25 -18.14 -20.45
N ARG A 233 -3.47 -17.86 -20.95
CA ARG A 233 -3.76 -17.60 -22.37
C ARG A 233 -3.36 -16.20 -22.86
N GLN A 234 -2.85 -15.34 -21.97
CA GLN A 234 -2.45 -13.94 -22.21
C GLN A 234 -3.56 -13.03 -22.74
N ILE A 235 -4.82 -13.31 -22.41
CA ILE A 235 -5.98 -12.52 -22.84
C ILE A 235 -6.42 -11.49 -21.80
N TYR A 236 -7.20 -10.50 -22.24
CA TYR A 236 -7.77 -9.50 -21.34
C TYR A 236 -8.95 -10.07 -20.53
N THR A 237 -8.80 -10.08 -19.21
CA THR A 237 -9.82 -10.55 -18.27
C THR A 237 -10.52 -9.35 -17.60
N PRO A 238 -11.81 -9.09 -17.86
CA PRO A 238 -12.55 -8.04 -17.17
C PRO A 238 -12.79 -8.39 -15.68
N GLY A 239 -13.22 -7.40 -14.89
CA GLY A 239 -13.30 -7.52 -13.42
C GLY A 239 -14.41 -8.41 -12.86
N SER A 240 -15.36 -8.90 -13.66
CA SER A 240 -16.48 -9.75 -13.20
C SER A 240 -16.30 -11.21 -13.63
N LYS A 241 -16.80 -12.17 -12.84
CA LYS A 241 -16.73 -13.62 -13.16
C LYS A 241 -17.31 -13.94 -14.53
N ASP A 242 -18.50 -13.43 -14.81
CA ASP A 242 -19.19 -13.64 -16.09
C ASP A 242 -18.44 -13.00 -17.26
N GLY A 243 -17.80 -11.84 -17.01
CA GLY A 243 -16.96 -11.19 -18.01
C GLY A 243 -15.72 -12.02 -18.35
N VAL A 244 -15.06 -12.63 -17.35
CA VAL A 244 -13.90 -13.51 -17.59
C VAL A 244 -14.33 -14.77 -18.33
N ARG A 245 -15.48 -15.35 -17.97
CA ARG A 245 -16.05 -16.51 -18.67
C ARG A 245 -16.29 -16.19 -20.14
N LYS A 246 -16.99 -15.08 -20.41
CA LYS A 246 -17.23 -14.60 -21.77
C LYS A 246 -15.93 -14.42 -22.57
N ALA A 247 -14.91 -13.79 -21.98
CA ALA A 247 -13.63 -13.58 -22.64
C ALA A 247 -12.91 -14.90 -22.99
N LEU A 248 -13.00 -15.93 -22.14
CA LEU A 248 -12.42 -17.25 -22.41
C LEU A 248 -13.16 -18.00 -23.52
N ILE A 249 -14.49 -17.92 -23.56
CA ILE A 249 -15.32 -18.50 -24.63
C ILE A 249 -15.02 -17.81 -25.96
N GLU A 250 -14.98 -16.48 -25.98
CA GLU A 250 -14.61 -15.69 -27.17
C GLU A 250 -13.19 -16.01 -27.66
N ASP A 251 -12.23 -16.20 -26.75
CA ASP A 251 -10.86 -16.62 -27.12
C ASP A 251 -10.84 -18.00 -27.77
N GLY A 252 -11.57 -18.98 -27.22
CA GLY A 252 -11.70 -20.30 -27.82
C GLY A 252 -12.29 -20.23 -29.23
N PHE A 253 -13.37 -19.47 -29.40
CA PHE A 253 -13.97 -19.24 -30.73
C PHE A 253 -13.02 -18.56 -31.71
N ASN A 254 -12.20 -17.60 -31.24
CA ASN A 254 -11.21 -16.94 -32.08
C ASN A 254 -10.08 -17.88 -32.48
N ILE A 255 -9.64 -18.77 -31.58
CA ILE A 255 -8.63 -19.80 -31.89
C ILE A 255 -9.17 -20.75 -32.97
N ASP A 256 -10.37 -21.30 -32.77
CA ASP A 256 -10.97 -22.29 -33.68
C ASP A 256 -11.20 -21.71 -35.08
N LYS A 257 -11.55 -20.42 -35.17
CA LYS A 257 -11.79 -19.74 -36.44
C LYS A 257 -10.56 -19.05 -37.02
N GLY A 258 -9.42 -19.09 -36.35
CA GLY A 258 -8.22 -18.35 -36.75
C GLY A 258 -8.38 -16.83 -36.74
N LEU A 259 -9.30 -16.28 -35.94
CA LEU A 259 -9.48 -14.83 -35.77
C LEU A 259 -8.40 -14.24 -34.83
N GLN A 260 -8.22 -12.92 -34.93
CA GLN A 260 -7.30 -12.19 -34.06
C GLN A 260 -7.74 -12.28 -32.59
N ARG A 261 -6.81 -12.70 -31.73
CA ARG A 261 -7.04 -12.86 -30.29
C ARG A 261 -6.86 -11.53 -29.55
N ASN A 262 -7.67 -11.31 -28.52
CA ASN A 262 -7.62 -10.11 -27.67
C ASN A 262 -6.53 -10.24 -26.60
N PHE A 263 -5.27 -10.10 -27.01
CA PHE A 263 -4.14 -10.10 -26.08
C PHE A 263 -4.19 -8.89 -25.16
N ALA A 264 -3.98 -9.13 -23.88
CA ALA A 264 -3.97 -8.05 -22.91
C ALA A 264 -2.66 -7.26 -22.94
N PRO A 265 -2.72 -5.93 -22.88
CA PRO A 265 -1.54 -5.07 -22.81
C PRO A 265 -0.97 -5.04 -21.39
N TRP A 266 -0.69 -6.20 -20.77
CA TRP A 266 0.05 -6.21 -19.52
C TRP A 266 1.49 -5.79 -19.84
N LYS A 267 1.96 -4.71 -19.21
CA LYS A 267 3.39 -4.34 -19.22
C LYS A 267 4.16 -5.56 -18.72
N LYS A 268 4.90 -6.18 -19.63
CA LYS A 268 5.38 -7.56 -19.56
C LYS A 268 6.37 -7.83 -18.42
N ASP A 269 6.79 -6.85 -17.62
CA ASP A 269 8.00 -7.05 -16.80
C ASP A 269 7.75 -7.02 -15.28
N VAL A 270 6.68 -6.38 -14.78
CA VAL A 270 6.50 -6.23 -13.32
C VAL A 270 5.57 -7.29 -12.71
N ASN A 271 4.69 -7.90 -13.51
CA ASN A 271 3.66 -8.83 -13.01
C ASN A 271 3.76 -10.27 -13.54
N LYS A 272 4.76 -10.60 -14.37
CA LYS A 272 4.98 -12.00 -14.83
C LYS A 272 5.23 -12.97 -13.67
N TYR A 273 5.87 -12.50 -12.61
CA TYR A 273 6.28 -13.33 -11.46
C TYR A 273 5.32 -13.25 -10.27
N LYS A 274 4.20 -12.52 -10.37
CA LYS A 274 3.15 -12.57 -9.35
C LYS A 274 2.36 -13.86 -9.54
N THR A 275 3.00 -14.97 -9.20
CA THR A 275 2.44 -16.30 -9.22
C THR A 275 1.26 -16.32 -8.25
N PHE A 276 0.05 -16.37 -8.80
CA PHE A 276 -1.09 -16.75 -7.98
C PHE A 276 -0.81 -18.19 -7.54
N LYS A 277 -0.76 -18.42 -6.22
CA LYS A 277 -0.53 -19.77 -5.64
C LYS A 277 -1.64 -20.77 -5.99
N THR A 278 -2.68 -20.35 -6.68
CA THR A 278 -3.76 -21.21 -7.15
C THR A 278 -3.28 -22.04 -8.34
N LYS A 279 -3.17 -23.35 -8.14
CA LYS A 279 -2.98 -24.32 -9.22
C LYS A 279 -4.10 -24.12 -10.25
N VAL A 280 -3.73 -23.79 -11.49
CA VAL A 280 -4.68 -23.79 -12.62
C VAL A 280 -5.01 -25.25 -12.90
N PRO A 281 -6.29 -25.65 -12.86
CA PRO A 281 -6.72 -26.98 -13.30
C PRO A 281 -6.11 -27.32 -14.66
N GLU A 282 -5.61 -28.55 -14.84
CA GLU A 282 -4.91 -28.95 -16.07
C GLU A 282 -5.79 -28.85 -17.30
N GLU A 283 -7.08 -29.12 -17.16
CA GLU A 283 -8.12 -28.94 -18.18
C GLU A 283 -8.06 -27.53 -18.81
N LEU A 284 -7.83 -26.49 -18.01
CA LEU A 284 -7.83 -25.11 -18.50
C LEU A 284 -6.54 -24.67 -19.21
N LYS A 285 -5.45 -25.46 -19.10
CA LYS A 285 -4.14 -25.08 -19.64
C LYS A 285 -4.07 -25.27 -21.15
N ASN A 286 -4.70 -26.31 -21.72
CA ASN A 286 -4.55 -26.65 -23.13
C ASN A 286 -5.91 -26.78 -23.84
N PRO A 287 -6.39 -25.75 -24.54
CA PRO A 287 -7.64 -25.85 -25.30
C PRO A 287 -7.52 -26.69 -26.58
N ALA A 288 -6.31 -27.10 -27.00
CA ALA A 288 -6.05 -27.59 -28.36
C ALA A 288 -5.61 -29.07 -28.43
N THR A 289 -5.71 -29.84 -27.34
CA THR A 289 -5.19 -31.22 -27.31
C THR A 289 -6.19 -32.17 -26.67
N LYS A 290 -7.44 -32.13 -27.13
CA LYS A 290 -8.22 -33.37 -27.22
C LYS A 290 -8.03 -33.86 -28.64
N GLU A 291 -6.94 -34.57 -28.88
CA GLU A 291 -6.92 -35.49 -30.02
C GLU A 291 -8.12 -36.42 -29.83
N PRO A 292 -8.89 -36.71 -30.90
CA PRO A 292 -9.90 -37.75 -30.82
C PRO A 292 -9.17 -39.00 -30.33
N VAL A 293 -9.61 -39.54 -29.20
CA VAL A 293 -9.28 -40.90 -28.84
C VAL A 293 -9.93 -41.72 -29.95
N GLU A 294 -9.15 -42.06 -30.97
CA GLU A 294 -9.48 -43.16 -31.87
C GLU A 294 -9.50 -44.38 -30.94
N GLU A 295 -10.68 -44.69 -30.41
CA GLU A 295 -10.98 -46.02 -29.90
C GLU A 295 -10.86 -46.93 -31.12
N ASP A 296 -9.66 -47.46 -31.33
CA ASP A 296 -9.44 -48.62 -32.17
C ASP A 296 -10.30 -49.74 -31.58
N GLU A 297 -11.52 -49.87 -32.11
CA GLU A 297 -12.35 -51.05 -31.96
C GLU A 297 -11.58 -52.20 -32.63
N ASP A 298 -10.79 -52.91 -31.82
CA ASP A 298 -10.31 -54.25 -32.15
C ASP A 298 -11.56 -55.14 -32.37
N GLU A 299 -11.97 -55.26 -33.64
CA GLU A 299 -12.85 -56.32 -34.13
C GLU A 299 -12.14 -57.67 -33.94
N GLU A 300 -12.24 -58.22 -32.73
CA GLU A 300 -12.07 -59.65 -32.46
C GLU A 300 -13.42 -60.37 -32.67
N GLU A 301 -13.36 -61.52 -33.36
CA GLU A 301 -14.38 -62.57 -33.55
C GLU A 301 -15.38 -62.31 -34.71
N GLU A 302 -15.59 -63.18 -35.71
CA GLU A 302 -15.48 -64.65 -35.81
C GLU A 302 -15.36 -65.09 -37.29
#